data_AF-K9R8L9-F1
#
_entry.id   AF-K9R8L9-F1
#
_cell.length_a   1.000
_cell.length_b   1.000
_cell.length_c   1.000
_cell.angle_alpha   90.00
_cell.angle_beta   90.00
_cell.angle_gamma   90.00
#
_symmetry.space_group_name_H-M   'P 1'
#
loop_
_entity.id
_entity.type
_entity.pdbx_description
1 polymer ?
#
loop_
_entity_poly.entity_id
_entity_poly.type
_entity_poly.pdbx_seq_one_letter_code
_entity_poly.pdbx_strand_id
1 'polypeptide(L)'
;MRTQAITQPDVLKNMFSDYGRIKREILEIPSNFTTYPQAEVLVFNQIDAQYIDAVHFYNLNVGNCWAKQNPGNYLQKFYGECRYYFSPRQDWEMW
;
A
#
# COMPACT_ATOMS: atom_id res chain seq x y z
N MET A 1 -36.18 -6.57 -6.03
CA MET A 1 -35.10 -5.59 -5.76
C MET A 1 -33.80 -6.17 -6.28
N ARG A 2 -33.16 -5.54 -7.28
CA ARG A 2 -31.83 -5.95 -7.74
C ARG A 2 -30.80 -5.35 -6.79
N THR A 3 -30.19 -6.19 -5.96
CA THR A 3 -28.95 -5.84 -5.28
C THR A 3 -27.88 -5.80 -6.37
N GLN A 4 -27.57 -4.60 -6.88
CA GLN A 4 -26.38 -4.44 -7.71
C GLN A 4 -25.19 -4.78 -6.82
N ALA A 5 -24.47 -5.84 -7.17
CA ALA A 5 -23.14 -6.05 -6.63
C ALA A 5 -22.35 -4.79 -6.99
N ILE A 6 -21.99 -4.00 -5.98
CA ILE A 6 -20.98 -2.96 -6.14
C ILE A 6 -19.74 -3.74 -6.55
N THR A 7 -19.43 -3.72 -7.84
CA THR A 7 -18.13 -4.19 -8.29
C THR A 7 -17.12 -3.32 -7.55
N GLN A 8 -16.28 -3.94 -6.73
CA GLN A 8 -15.16 -3.35 -6.02
C GLN A 8 -14.17 -2.47 -6.84
N PRO A 9 -14.09 -2.45 -8.21
CA PRO A 9 -13.04 -1.71 -8.88
C PRO A 9 -13.14 -0.19 -8.74
N ASP A 10 -14.33 0.40 -8.63
CA ASP A 10 -14.46 1.87 -8.74
C ASP A 10 -14.01 2.59 -7.45
N VAL A 11 -14.19 1.97 -6.29
CA VAL A 11 -13.66 2.50 -5.02
C VAL A 11 -12.13 2.48 -5.05
N LEU A 12 -11.52 1.43 -5.58
CA LEU A 12 -10.06 1.34 -5.72
C LEU A 12 -9.53 2.42 -6.67
N LYS A 13 -10.23 2.73 -7.77
CA LYS A 13 -9.86 3.83 -8.67
C LYS A 13 -9.88 5.18 -7.95
N ASN A 14 -10.86 5.41 -7.08
CA ASN A 14 -10.98 6.66 -6.33
C ASN A 14 -9.82 6.87 -5.34
N MET A 15 -9.24 5.80 -4.79
CA MET A 15 -8.07 5.90 -3.90
C MET A 15 -6.85 6.54 -4.58
N PHE A 16 -6.76 6.45 -5.90
CA PHE A 16 -5.67 7.01 -6.71
C PHE A 16 -6.12 8.18 -7.58
N SER A 17 -7.33 8.71 -7.38
CA SER A 17 -7.85 9.85 -8.13
C SER A 17 -7.50 11.17 -7.44
N ASP A 18 -7.40 12.26 -8.21
CA ASP A 18 -7.22 13.60 -7.63
C ASP A 18 -8.38 13.95 -6.68
N TYR A 19 -8.05 14.64 -5.59
CA TYR A 19 -9.02 14.96 -4.53
C TYR A 19 -8.99 16.46 -4.19
N GLY A 20 -10.11 17.14 -4.42
CA GLY A 20 -10.25 18.57 -4.11
C GLY A 20 -9.25 19.43 -4.89
N ARG A 21 -8.38 20.15 -4.16
CA ARG A 21 -7.30 20.98 -4.74
C ARG A 21 -5.97 20.23 -4.88
N ILE A 22 -5.89 19.01 -4.34
CA ILE A 22 -4.70 18.17 -4.35
C ILE A 22 -4.72 17.39 -5.66
N LYS A 23 -3.84 17.75 -6.58
CA LYS A 23 -3.65 17.04 -7.84
C LYS A 23 -2.32 16.32 -7.88
N ARG A 24 -2.31 15.06 -8.32
CA ARG A 24 -1.10 14.26 -8.50
C ARG A 24 -0.08 14.94 -9.41
N GLU A 25 -0.54 15.55 -10.50
CA GLU A 25 0.32 16.24 -11.48
C GLU A 25 1.09 17.42 -10.87
N ILE A 26 0.50 18.12 -9.89
CA ILE A 26 1.08 19.30 -9.25
C ILE A 26 2.08 18.88 -8.16
N LEU A 27 1.75 17.82 -7.43
CA LEU A 27 2.51 17.36 -6.27
C LEU A 27 3.52 16.26 -6.62
N GLU A 28 3.65 15.94 -7.91
CA GLU A 28 4.55 14.91 -8.46
C GLU A 28 4.44 13.55 -7.75
N ILE A 29 3.24 13.21 -7.24
CA ILE A 29 3.02 12.01 -6.44
C ILE A 29 3.13 10.77 -7.35
N PRO A 30 3.98 9.78 -7.04
CA PRO A 30 4.05 8.56 -7.84
C PRO A 30 2.72 7.79 -7.89
N SER A 31 2.46 7.06 -8.98
CA SER A 31 1.16 6.45 -9.26
C SER A 31 0.74 5.35 -8.27
N ASN A 32 1.70 4.77 -7.56
CA ASN A 32 1.50 3.77 -6.52
C ASN A 32 1.17 4.36 -5.14
N PHE A 33 1.16 5.69 -4.97
CA PHE A 33 0.65 6.33 -3.76
C PHE A 33 -0.79 6.77 -3.91
N THR A 34 -1.56 6.48 -2.87
CA THR A 34 -2.97 6.86 -2.77
C THR A 34 -3.09 8.37 -2.54
N THR A 35 -4.12 8.98 -3.11
CA THR A 35 -4.38 10.42 -3.10
C THR A 35 -5.72 10.74 -2.46
N TYR A 36 -6.33 9.79 -1.76
CA TYR A 36 -7.60 9.99 -1.06
C TYR A 36 -7.38 9.88 0.46
N PRO A 37 -7.96 10.76 1.30
CA PRO A 37 -7.80 10.69 2.76
C PRO A 37 -8.22 9.35 3.37
N GLN A 38 -9.23 8.71 2.79
CA GLN A 38 -9.72 7.39 3.19
C GLN A 38 -9.15 6.30 2.27
N ALA A 39 -7.82 6.18 2.23
CA ALA A 39 -7.10 5.19 1.43
C ALA A 39 -6.91 3.83 2.16
N GLU A 40 -7.69 3.58 3.20
CA GLU A 40 -7.66 2.31 3.91
C GLU A 40 -8.61 1.31 3.25
N VAL A 41 -8.13 0.08 3.03
CA VAL A 41 -8.95 -1.03 2.52
C VAL A 41 -9.13 -2.02 3.65
N LEU A 42 -10.39 -2.28 4.01
CA LEU A 42 -10.74 -3.29 4.99
C LEU A 42 -10.80 -4.67 4.33
N VAL A 43 -10.04 -5.63 4.85
CA VAL A 43 -10.10 -7.03 4.46
C VAL A 43 -10.70 -7.84 5.60
N PHE A 44 -11.83 -8.50 5.35
CA PHE A 44 -12.55 -9.25 6.38
C PHE A 44 -11.96 -10.63 6.68
N ASN A 45 -11.18 -11.18 5.74
CA ASN A 45 -10.53 -12.48 5.85
C ASN A 45 -9.01 -12.35 5.71
N GLN A 46 -8.29 -13.43 5.98
CA GLN A 46 -6.86 -13.48 5.71
C GLN A 46 -6.56 -13.30 4.22
N ILE A 47 -5.57 -12.47 3.89
CA ILE A 47 -5.07 -12.33 2.52
C ILE A 47 -4.17 -13.53 2.22
N ASP A 48 -4.51 -14.32 1.19
CA ASP A 48 -3.64 -15.39 0.75
C ASP A 48 -2.30 -14.85 0.27
N ALA A 49 -1.22 -15.55 0.63
CA ALA A 49 0.13 -15.15 0.29
C ALA A 49 0.35 -15.00 -1.23
N GLN A 50 -0.43 -15.70 -2.08
CA GLN A 50 -0.36 -15.57 -3.53
C GLN A 50 -0.69 -14.15 -4.04
N TYR A 51 -1.50 -13.38 -3.30
CA TYR A 51 -1.87 -12.00 -3.65
C TYR A 51 -0.89 -10.94 -3.13
N ILE A 52 0.12 -11.34 -2.35
CA ILE A 52 1.18 -10.44 -1.88
C ILE A 52 2.28 -10.46 -2.93
N ASP A 53 2.62 -9.32 -3.53
CA ASP A 53 3.72 -9.25 -4.50
C ASP A 53 5.07 -9.11 -3.78
N ALA A 54 5.13 -8.17 -2.85
CA ALA A 54 6.34 -7.77 -2.15
C ALA A 54 6.09 -7.49 -0.67
N VAL A 55 7.09 -7.77 0.16
CA VAL A 55 7.20 -7.35 1.56
C VAL A 55 8.47 -6.52 1.69
N HIS A 56 8.31 -5.29 2.15
CA HIS A 56 9.39 -4.35 2.37
C HIS A 56 9.62 -4.16 3.87
N PHE A 57 10.88 -4.19 4.30
CA PHE A 57 11.24 -3.83 5.67
C PHE A 57 11.85 -2.43 5.73
N TYR A 58 11.57 -1.72 6.83
CA TYR A 58 12.16 -0.42 7.12
C TYR A 58 13.70 -0.46 7.06
N ASN A 59 14.30 -1.51 7.62
CA ASN A 59 15.72 -1.80 7.50
C ASN A 59 15.99 -3.30 7.65
N LEU A 60 17.24 -3.70 7.36
CA LEU A 60 17.67 -5.09 7.44
C LEU A 60 17.58 -5.68 8.85
N ASN A 61 17.81 -4.88 9.89
CA ASN A 61 17.74 -5.38 11.27
C ASN A 61 16.32 -5.86 11.62
N VAL A 62 15.30 -5.08 11.27
CA VAL A 62 13.89 -5.45 11.47
C VAL A 62 13.56 -6.70 10.66
N GLY A 63 13.97 -6.77 9.39
CA GLY A 63 13.76 -7.95 8.56
C GLY A 63 14.40 -9.21 9.12
N ASN A 64 15.64 -9.11 9.63
CA ASN A 64 16.35 -10.22 10.25
C ASN A 64 15.68 -10.68 11.56
N CYS A 65 15.22 -9.74 12.39
CA CYS A 65 14.45 -10.07 13.60
C CYS A 65 13.16 -10.82 13.26
N TRP A 66 12.41 -10.33 12.26
CA TRP A 66 11.18 -10.97 11.81
C TRP A 66 11.45 -12.39 11.28
N ALA A 67 12.47 -12.57 10.45
CA ALA A 67 12.83 -13.87 9.88
C ALA A 67 13.27 -14.90 10.93
N LYS A 68 13.97 -14.47 11.99
CA LYS A 68 14.33 -15.34 13.12
C LYS A 68 13.12 -15.83 13.92
N GLN A 69 12.12 -14.96 14.08
CA GLN A 69 10.89 -15.29 14.82
C GLN A 69 9.89 -16.09 14.01
N ASN A 70 9.94 -15.96 12.68
CA ASN A 70 9.01 -16.60 11.75
C ASN A 70 9.81 -17.49 10.77
N PRO A 71 10.26 -18.68 11.20
CA PRO A 71 10.99 -19.58 10.32
C PRO A 71 10.08 -20.09 9.20
N GLY A 72 10.54 -20.00 7.95
CA GLY A 72 9.82 -20.49 6.77
C GLY A 72 10.46 -20.04 5.46
N ASN A 73 10.04 -20.62 4.33
CA ASN A 73 10.56 -20.27 3.02
C ASN A 73 9.77 -19.11 2.42
N TYR A 74 10.17 -17.91 2.82
CA TYR A 74 9.50 -16.66 2.47
C TYR A 74 10.21 -15.89 1.35
N LEU A 75 11.46 -16.25 1.04
CA LEU A 75 12.48 -15.44 0.36
C LEU A 75 12.11 -14.88 -1.03
N GLN A 76 11.09 -15.40 -1.71
CA GLN A 76 10.74 -14.94 -3.06
C GLN A 76 9.97 -13.62 -3.11
N LYS A 77 9.47 -13.12 -1.96
CA LYS A 77 8.65 -11.90 -1.89
C LYS A 77 9.24 -10.81 -1.01
N PHE A 78 10.40 -11.03 -0.39
CA PHE A 78 10.99 -10.09 0.57
C PHE A 78 12.06 -9.28 -0.12
N TYR A 79 11.76 -8.02 -0.35
CA TYR A 79 12.73 -7.06 -0.82
C TYR A 79 13.37 -6.43 0.42
N GLY A 80 14.70 -6.30 0.40
CA GLY A 80 15.48 -5.75 1.52
C GLY A 80 15.10 -4.31 1.89
N GLU A 81 15.94 -3.65 2.70
CA GLU A 81 15.74 -2.27 3.18
C GLU A 81 15.17 -1.35 2.07
N CYS A 82 13.95 -0.84 2.29
CA CYS A 82 13.28 0.01 1.32
C CYS A 82 12.75 1.28 1.99
N ARG A 83 13.61 2.30 2.11
CA ARG A 83 13.21 3.57 2.75
C ARG A 83 12.09 4.30 2.01
N TYR A 84 11.94 4.04 0.71
CA TYR A 84 10.95 4.67 -0.16
C TYR A 84 9.51 4.62 0.40
N TYR A 85 9.09 3.49 0.97
CA TYR A 85 7.73 3.33 1.53
C TYR A 85 7.58 3.74 2.99
N PHE A 86 8.69 4.04 3.70
CA PHE A 86 8.68 4.38 5.12
C PHE A 86 9.06 5.84 5.39
N SER A 87 9.46 6.59 4.37
CA SER A 87 9.62 8.04 4.47
C SER A 87 8.25 8.74 4.38
N PRO A 88 8.08 9.88 5.07
CA PRO A 88 6.96 10.76 4.79
C PRO A 88 6.89 11.05 3.30
N ARG A 89 5.68 11.05 2.74
CA ARG A 89 5.48 11.43 1.35
C ARG A 89 5.90 12.88 1.16
N GLN A 90 6.44 13.22 0.00
CA GLN A 90 6.93 14.59 -0.29
C GLN A 90 5.86 15.68 -0.14
N ASP A 91 4.58 15.30 -0.28
CA ASP A 91 3.45 16.21 -0.24
C ASP A 91 2.77 16.26 1.13
N TRP A 92 3.37 15.68 2.18
CA TRP A 92 2.78 15.60 3.53
C TRP A 92 2.33 16.96 4.09
N GLU A 93 2.98 18.07 3.71
CA GLU A 93 2.62 19.43 4.14
C GLU A 93 1.28 19.92 3.56
N MET A 94 0.78 19.27 2.50
CA MET A 94 -0.45 19.63 1.81
C MET A 94 -1.68 18.84 2.32
N TRP A 95 -1.48 17.91 3.27
CA TRP A 95 -2.48 17.00 3.82
C TRP A 95 -2.97 17.41 5.21
#